data_AF-A0A318J766-F1
#
_entry.id   AF-A0A318J766-F1
#
_cell.length_a   1.000
_cell.length_b   1.000
_cell.length_c   1.000
_cell.angle_alpha   90.00
_cell.angle_beta   90.00
_cell.angle_gamma   90.00
#
_symmetry.space_group_name_H-M   'P 1'
#
loop_
_entity.id
_entity.type
_entity.pdbx_description
1 polymer ?
#
loop_
_entity_poly.entity_id
_entity_poly.type
_entity_poly.pdbx_seq_one_letter_code
_entity_poly.pdbx_strand_id
1 'polypeptide(L)'
;MAKDKYFVEVLAADPANIPDMVLLNGFVGNSALEGYTRLYLNAVLNEYYEIPSEAILHTATASASANNPLETSYVWIKADAELIRKGKTVADTRLSFFSGPIQSGQAAANAAQAAVAGGPTGVQNCTQAPAQCGNTAWQGCPDTPK
;
A
#
# COMPACT_ATOMS: atom_id res chain seq x y z
N MET A 1 38.68 18.62 -20.67
CA MET A 1 37.39 17.95 -20.40
C MET A 1 37.72 16.58 -19.83
N ALA A 2 37.28 16.28 -18.62
CA ALA A 2 37.51 14.97 -18.03
C ALA A 2 36.79 13.93 -18.89
N LYS A 3 37.50 12.86 -19.27
CA LYS A 3 36.92 11.76 -20.01
C LYS A 3 36.01 11.04 -19.04
N ASP A 4 34.70 11.17 -19.20
CA ASP A 4 33.73 10.41 -18.41
C ASP A 4 34.12 8.93 -18.55
N LYS A 5 34.56 8.31 -17.46
CA LYS A 5 34.81 6.88 -17.44
C LYS A 5 33.49 6.20 -17.79
N TYR A 6 33.51 5.29 -18.75
CA TYR A 6 32.31 4.52 -19.08
C TYR A 6 31.86 3.78 -17.82
N PHE A 7 30.55 3.65 -17.58
CA PHE A 7 30.04 3.01 -16.36
C PHE A 7 30.64 1.60 -16.14
N VAL A 8 30.92 0.89 -17.23
CA VAL A 8 31.57 -0.43 -17.22
C VAL A 8 32.98 -0.33 -16.64
N GLU A 9 33.74 0.72 -16.94
CA GLU A 9 35.08 0.93 -16.38
C GLU A 9 35.04 1.24 -14.88
N VAL A 10 33.91 1.71 -14.36
CA VAL A 10 33.70 1.95 -12.92
C VAL A 10 33.32 0.67 -12.20
N LEU A 11 32.36 -0.09 -12.73
CA LEU A 11 31.79 -1.27 -12.05
C LEU A 11 32.53 -2.57 -12.35
N ALA A 12 33.12 -2.70 -13.53
CA ALA A 12 33.88 -3.87 -13.99
C ALA A 12 35.33 -3.48 -14.33
N ALA A 13 35.93 -2.65 -13.46
CA ALA A 13 37.33 -2.20 -13.61
C ALA A 13 38.31 -3.38 -13.74
N ASP A 14 38.02 -4.49 -13.05
CA ASP A 14 38.65 -5.78 -13.26
C ASP A 14 37.61 -6.76 -13.84
N PRO A 15 37.67 -7.09 -15.15
CA PRO A 15 36.72 -8.00 -15.77
C PRO A 15 36.83 -9.45 -15.25
N ALA A 16 37.94 -9.81 -14.59
CA ALA A 16 38.08 -11.13 -13.96
C ALA A 16 37.41 -11.19 -12.56
N ASN A 17 37.17 -10.03 -11.93
CA ASN A 17 36.65 -9.93 -10.57
C ASN A 17 35.54 -8.87 -10.52
N ILE A 18 34.38 -9.18 -11.08
CA ILE A 18 33.21 -8.29 -11.07
C ILE A 18 32.56 -8.35 -9.68
N PRO A 19 32.37 -7.20 -8.99
CA PRO A 19 31.68 -7.17 -7.72
C PRO A 19 30.24 -7.66 -7.85
N ASP A 20 29.76 -8.41 -6.85
CA ASP A 20 28.35 -8.72 -6.76
C ASP A 20 27.56 -7.46 -6.36
N MET A 21 26.51 -7.16 -7.11
CA MET A 21 25.81 -5.90 -7.01
C MET A 21 24.35 -5.99 -7.41
N VAL A 22 23.56 -5.10 -6.83
CA VAL A 22 22.15 -4.92 -7.15
C VAL A 22 21.95 -3.53 -7.73
N LEU A 23 21.12 -3.45 -8.77
CA LEU A 23 20.66 -2.18 -9.34
C LEU A 23 19.32 -1.77 -8.73
N LEU A 24 19.27 -0.58 -8.16
CA LEU A 24 18.05 0.08 -7.72
C LEU A 24 17.72 1.27 -8.64
N ASN A 25 16.44 1.59 -8.78
CA ASN A 25 15.96 2.74 -9.55
C ASN A 25 14.99 3.57 -8.70
N GLY A 26 15.08 4.90 -8.81
CA GLY A 26 14.24 5.83 -8.05
C GLY A 26 14.73 7.26 -8.14
N PHE A 27 14.47 8.06 -7.11
CA PHE A 27 14.92 9.46 -7.01
C PHE A 27 15.86 9.59 -5.82
N VAL A 28 17.11 9.96 -6.07
CA VAL A 28 18.11 10.14 -5.01
C VAL A 28 17.86 11.45 -4.26
N GLY A 29 17.99 11.40 -2.93
CA GLY A 29 17.91 12.56 -2.07
C GLY A 29 18.70 12.40 -0.77
N ASN A 30 18.74 13.47 0.02
CA ASN A 30 19.44 13.47 1.30
C ASN A 30 18.71 12.57 2.32
N SER A 31 19.48 11.75 3.04
CA SER A 31 18.97 11.03 4.21
C SER A 31 18.98 11.93 5.44
N ALA A 32 18.11 11.59 6.40
CA ALA A 32 18.18 12.14 7.75
C ALA A 32 19.12 11.33 8.66
N LEU A 33 19.58 10.15 8.23
CA LEU A 33 20.55 9.32 8.94
C LEU A 33 21.96 9.67 8.46
N GLU A 34 22.88 9.86 9.41
CA GLU A 34 24.29 10.10 9.09
C GLU A 34 24.90 8.90 8.38
N GLY A 35 25.63 9.13 7.29
CA GLY A 35 26.25 8.06 6.50
C GLY A 35 25.28 7.32 5.57
N TYR A 36 24.04 7.79 5.41
CA TYR A 36 23.07 7.21 4.48
C TYR A 36 22.69 8.17 3.35
N THR A 37 22.36 7.57 2.21
CA THR A 37 21.72 8.20 1.06
C THR A 37 20.30 7.66 0.94
N ARG A 38 19.33 8.54 0.68
CA ARG A 38 17.93 8.11 0.49
C ARG A 38 17.62 7.90 -0.98
N LEU A 39 16.98 6.78 -1.29
CA LEU A 39 16.41 6.52 -2.62
C LEU A 39 14.89 6.43 -2.51
N TYR A 40 14.19 7.42 -3.03
CA TYR A 40 12.73 7.41 -3.11
C TYR A 40 12.27 6.51 -4.26
N LEU A 41 11.33 5.62 -3.98
CA LEU A 41 10.83 4.61 -4.92
C LEU A 41 9.66 5.10 -5.76
N ASN A 42 9.11 6.28 -5.43
CA ASN A 42 7.99 6.87 -6.15
C ASN A 42 8.08 8.41 -6.15
N ALA A 43 7.37 9.04 -7.09
CA ALA A 43 7.37 10.49 -7.27
C ALA A 43 6.65 11.27 -6.15
N VAL A 44 5.91 10.58 -5.27
CA VAL A 44 5.24 11.17 -4.11
C VAL A 44 6.15 11.18 -2.87
N LEU A 45 7.36 10.63 -2.99
CA LEU A 45 8.44 10.67 -2.00
C LEU A 45 8.09 10.05 -0.64
N ASN A 46 7.13 9.12 -0.60
CA ASN A 46 6.62 8.53 0.65
C ASN A 46 7.07 7.08 0.86
N GLU A 47 7.71 6.44 -0.12
CA GLU A 47 8.37 5.14 -0.02
C GLU A 47 9.84 5.30 -0.40
N TYR A 48 10.75 4.80 0.44
CA TYR A 48 12.18 4.96 0.20
C TYR A 48 13.02 3.88 0.91
N TYR A 49 14.24 3.68 0.38
CA TYR A 49 15.32 3.02 1.09
C TYR A 49 16.27 4.06 1.67
N GLU A 50 16.74 3.83 2.89
CA GLU A 50 18.00 4.40 3.36
C GLU A 50 19.11 3.40 3.00
N ILE A 51 20.07 3.86 2.18
CA ILE A 51 21.19 3.08 1.67
C ILE A 51 22.46 3.59 2.36
N PRO A 52 23.29 2.73 3.00
CA PRO A 52 24.60 3.15 3.48
C PRO A 52 25.41 3.76 2.34
N SER A 53 25.89 5.00 2.48
CA SER A 53 26.54 5.72 1.38
C SER A 53 27.81 5.02 0.88
N GLU A 54 28.50 4.30 1.77
CA GLU A 54 29.68 3.47 1.45
C GLU A 54 29.38 2.18 0.67
N ALA A 55 28.10 1.78 0.61
CA ALA A 55 27.67 0.63 -0.17
C ALA A 55 27.34 1.00 -1.62
N ILE A 56 27.26 2.29 -1.95
CA ILE A 56 26.99 2.78 -3.30
C ILE A 56 28.26 2.68 -4.14
N LEU A 57 28.20 1.85 -5.18
CA LEU A 57 29.28 1.64 -6.13
C LEU A 57 29.24 2.66 -7.27
N HIS A 58 28.04 2.99 -7.75
CA HIS A 58 27.84 3.95 -8.83
C HIS A 58 26.44 4.56 -8.81
N THR A 59 26.30 5.76 -9.36
CA THR A 59 25.02 6.43 -9.58
C THR A 59 25.01 7.08 -10.95
N ALA A 60 23.96 6.84 -11.72
CA ALA A 60 23.73 7.47 -13.02
C ALA A 60 22.31 8.04 -13.08
N THR A 61 22.16 9.26 -13.58
CA THR A 61 20.85 9.88 -13.78
C THR A 61 20.38 9.63 -15.20
N ALA A 62 19.17 9.11 -15.35
CA ALA A 62 18.49 9.05 -16.63
C ALA A 62 18.01 10.47 -16.98
N SER A 63 18.44 10.99 -18.13
CA SER A 63 17.93 12.27 -18.63
C SER A 63 16.42 12.24 -18.77
N ALA A 64 15.80 13.39 -18.53
CA ALA A 64 14.37 13.54 -18.76
C ALA A 64 14.04 13.18 -20.21
N SER A 65 12.95 12.42 -20.38
CA SER A 65 12.42 12.07 -21.70
C SER A 65 10.91 12.16 -21.67
N ALA A 66 10.27 12.09 -22.84
CA ALA A 66 8.80 12.08 -22.94
C ALA A 66 8.15 10.98 -22.08
N ASN A 67 8.86 9.87 -21.86
CA ASN A 67 8.40 8.74 -21.06
C ASN A 67 8.87 8.77 -19.59
N ASN A 68 9.76 9.71 -19.23
CA ASN A 68 10.27 9.88 -17.88
C ASN A 68 10.60 11.37 -17.62
N PRO A 69 9.59 12.17 -17.22
CA PRO A 69 9.77 13.61 -17.06
C PRO A 69 10.50 14.01 -15.77
N LEU A 70 10.70 13.09 -14.83
CA LEU A 70 11.16 13.40 -13.46
C LEU A 70 12.62 13.01 -13.18
N GLU A 71 13.41 12.68 -14.21
CA GLU A 71 14.84 12.31 -14.09
C GLU A 71 15.12 11.28 -12.99
N THR A 72 14.89 10.00 -13.28
CA THR A 72 15.17 8.92 -12.33
C THR A 72 16.66 8.62 -12.26
N SER A 73 17.16 8.23 -11.10
CA SER A 73 18.50 7.71 -10.89
C SER A 73 18.52 6.18 -10.90
N TYR A 74 19.59 5.63 -11.46
CA TYR A 74 20.03 4.25 -11.32
C TYR A 74 21.18 4.20 -10.31
N VAL A 75 21.04 3.38 -9.27
CA VAL A 75 22.01 3.27 -8.17
C VAL A 75 22.47 1.82 -8.07
N TRP A 76 23.75 1.58 -8.32
CA TRP A 76 24.38 0.28 -8.13
C TRP A 76 24.97 0.21 -6.74
N ILE A 77 24.61 -0.82 -5.99
CA ILE A 77 25.05 -1.04 -4.61
C ILE A 77 25.64 -2.44 -4.46
N LYS A 78 26.47 -2.63 -3.43
CA LYS A 78 26.93 -3.97 -3.03
C LYS A 78 25.73 -4.88 -2.73
N ALA A 79 25.79 -6.13 -3.17
CA ALA A 79 24.68 -7.08 -3.01
C ALA A 79 24.34 -7.42 -1.55
N ASP A 80 25.30 -7.31 -0.65
CA ASP A 80 25.17 -7.57 0.79
C ASP A 80 24.80 -6.33 1.62
N ALA A 81 24.51 -5.20 0.96
CA ALA A 81 24.18 -3.96 1.66
C ALA A 81 22.87 -4.07 2.46
N GLU A 82 22.92 -3.74 3.75
CA GLU A 82 21.74 -3.70 4.60
C GLU A 82 20.91 -2.43 4.38
N LEU A 83 19.82 -2.56 3.64
CA LEU A 83 18.92 -1.45 3.32
C LEU A 83 17.83 -1.29 4.38
N ILE A 84 17.56 -0.04 4.79
CA ILE A 84 16.42 0.26 5.66
C ILE A 84 15.25 0.72 4.79
N ARG A 85 14.21 -0.11 4.64
CA ARG A 85 12.99 0.30 3.96
C ARG A 85 12.10 1.11 4.89
N LYS A 86 11.67 2.28 4.44
CA LYS A 86 10.74 3.15 5.16
C LYS A 86 9.65 3.66 4.22
N GLY A 87 8.55 4.11 4.81
CA GLY A 87 7.42 4.67 4.08
C GLY A 87 6.15 3.87 4.19
N LYS A 88 5.09 4.37 3.54
CA LYS A 88 3.79 3.71 3.46
C LYS A 88 3.68 3.05 2.11
N THR A 89 3.49 1.73 2.09
CA THR A 89 3.23 1.03 0.84
C THR A 89 1.88 1.44 0.25
N VAL A 90 1.68 1.18 -1.05
CA VAL A 90 0.35 1.26 -1.67
C VAL A 90 -0.71 0.47 -0.89
N ALA A 91 -0.33 -0.66 -0.27
CA ALA A 91 -1.22 -1.44 0.59
C ALA A 91 -1.61 -0.67 1.86
N ASP A 92 -0.63 -0.06 2.54
CA ASP A 92 -0.88 0.75 3.75
C ASP A 92 -1.76 1.98 3.44
N THR A 93 -1.56 2.57 2.27
CA THR A 93 -2.36 3.71 1.79
C THR A 93 -3.81 3.30 1.50
N ARG A 94 -4.01 2.14 0.84
CA ARG A 94 -5.36 1.59 0.58
C ARG A 94 -6.09 1.27 1.88
N LEU A 95 -5.44 0.65 2.85
CA LEU A 95 -6.04 0.36 4.16
C LEU A 95 -6.47 1.64 4.90
N SER A 96 -5.64 2.68 4.84
CA SER A 96 -5.94 4.00 5.42
C SER A 96 -7.14 4.68 4.74
N PHE A 97 -7.32 4.46 3.44
CA PHE A 97 -8.45 5.01 2.67
C PHE A 97 -9.78 4.32 3.04
N PHE A 98 -9.78 3.00 3.15
CA PHE A 98 -10.99 2.23 3.47
C PHE A 98 -11.42 2.33 4.94
N SER A 99 -10.52 2.69 5.85
CA SER A 99 -10.83 2.95 7.27
C SER A 99 -11.41 4.35 7.53
N GLY A 100 -11.71 5.12 6.49
CA GLY A 100 -12.35 6.42 6.60
C GLY A 100 -13.79 6.39 7.16
N PRO A 101 -14.39 7.56 7.41
CA PRO A 101 -15.66 7.72 8.12
C PRO A 101 -16.88 7.02 7.46
N ILE A 102 -16.76 6.59 6.20
CA ILE A 102 -17.80 5.80 5.52
C ILE A 102 -17.96 4.42 6.18
N GLN A 103 -16.86 3.78 6.63
CA GLN A 103 -16.93 2.50 7.36
C GLN A 103 -17.37 2.68 8.82
N SER A 104 -16.98 3.77 9.50
CA SER A 104 -17.44 4.01 10.87
C SER A 104 -18.96 4.22 10.94
N GLY A 105 -19.54 4.86 9.91
CA GLY A 105 -20.98 4.97 9.75
C GLY A 105 -21.70 3.63 9.51
N GLN A 106 -21.12 2.73 8.72
CA GLN A 106 -21.70 1.39 8.48
C GLN A 106 -21.55 0.45 9.67
N ALA A 107 -20.43 0.49 10.39
CA ALA A 107 -20.25 -0.27 11.63
C ALA A 107 -21.22 0.20 12.73
N ALA A 108 -21.45 1.52 12.85
CA ALA A 108 -22.45 2.08 13.75
C ALA A 108 -23.89 1.70 13.32
N ALA A 109 -24.18 1.67 12.02
CA ALA A 109 -25.48 1.23 11.49
C ALA A 109 -25.75 -0.26 11.76
N ASN A 110 -24.74 -1.12 11.66
CA ASN A 110 -24.86 -2.55 11.97
C ASN A 110 -25.00 -2.80 13.49
N ALA A 111 -24.33 -2.02 14.33
CA ALA A 111 -24.51 -2.07 15.79
C ALA A 111 -25.90 -1.58 16.22
N ALA A 112 -26.45 -0.57 15.53
CA ALA A 112 -27.81 -0.11 15.76
C ALA A 112 -28.86 -1.15 15.32
N GLN A 113 -28.62 -1.91 14.23
CA GLN A 113 -29.50 -3.01 13.82
C GLN A 113 -29.48 -4.21 14.79
N ALA A 114 -28.35 -4.46 15.48
CA ALA A 114 -28.29 -5.47 16.54
C ALA A 114 -29.11 -5.09 17.79
N ALA A 115 -29.38 -3.79 18.00
CA ALA A 115 -30.20 -3.31 19.10
C ALA A 115 -31.72 -3.32 18.80
N VAL A 116 -32.14 -3.55 17.55
CA VAL A 116 -33.56 -3.63 17.13
C VAL A 116 -33.98 -5.09 16.85
N ALA A 117 -33.39 -6.06 17.57
CA ALA A 117 -33.83 -7.46 17.57
C ALA A 117 -35.15 -7.68 18.34
N GLY A 118 -36.11 -6.76 18.17
CA GLY A 118 -37.41 -6.74 18.81
C GLY A 118 -38.25 -5.58 18.30
N GLY A 119 -38.84 -5.73 17.12
CA GLY A 119 -39.99 -4.90 16.74
C GLY A 119 -41.14 -5.07 17.74
N PRO A 120 -42.12 -4.15 17.81
CA PRO A 120 -43.15 -4.11 18.86
C PRO A 120 -44.05 -5.35 18.94
N THR A 121 -43.94 -6.27 17.98
CA THR A 121 -44.68 -7.53 17.92
C THR A 121 -43.91 -8.74 18.47
N GLY A 122 -42.63 -8.60 18.83
CA GLY A 122 -41.85 -9.68 19.45
C GLY A 122 -41.58 -10.91 18.56
N VAL A 123 -41.88 -10.86 17.25
CA VAL A 123 -41.65 -11.98 16.34
C VAL A 123 -40.16 -12.03 15.98
N GLN A 124 -39.45 -13.04 16.49
CA GLN A 124 -38.01 -13.19 16.25
C GLN A 124 -37.66 -14.11 15.07
N ASN A 125 -38.63 -14.87 14.53
CA ASN A 125 -38.39 -15.80 13.41
C ASN A 125 -39.62 -15.87 12.49
N CYS A 126 -39.48 -15.45 11.22
CA CYS A 126 -40.52 -15.63 10.18
C CYS A 126 -40.61 -17.07 9.63
N THR A 127 -39.95 -18.03 10.27
CA THR A 127 -39.87 -19.43 9.78
C THR A 127 -40.95 -20.34 10.33
N GLN A 128 -41.80 -19.88 11.26
CA GLN A 128 -43.00 -20.62 11.65
C GLN A 128 -44.24 -19.90 11.11
N ALA A 129 -44.68 -20.31 9.93
CA ALA A 129 -46.02 -20.01 9.47
C ALA A 129 -47.02 -20.82 10.32
N PRO A 130 -48.11 -20.23 10.83
CA PRO A 130 -49.21 -20.98 11.42
C PRO A 130 -49.76 -21.99 10.41
N ALA A 131 -50.17 -23.17 10.88
CA ALA A 131 -50.60 -24.29 10.04
C ALA A 131 -51.80 -23.99 9.11
N GLN A 132 -52.51 -22.87 9.31
CA GLN A 132 -53.59 -22.43 8.45
C GLN A 132 -53.52 -20.92 8.22
N CYS A 133 -52.77 -20.52 7.21
CA CYS A 133 -52.94 -19.22 6.56
C CYS A 133 -53.28 -19.48 5.08
N GLY A 134 -54.50 -19.12 4.67
CA GLY A 134 -54.86 -19.09 3.25
C GLY A 134 -53.97 -18.08 2.50
N ASN A 135 -53.76 -18.31 1.20
CA ASN A 135 -52.70 -17.75 0.35
C ASN A 135 -52.70 -16.22 0.12
N THR A 136 -53.31 -15.42 0.99
CA THR A 136 -53.32 -13.96 0.91
C THR A 136 -52.45 -13.40 2.03
N ALA A 137 -51.19 -13.10 1.70
CA ALA A 137 -50.13 -12.71 2.62
C ALA A 137 -50.33 -11.36 3.36
N TRP A 138 -51.50 -10.69 3.27
CA TRP A 138 -51.64 -9.30 3.74
C TRP A 138 -53.03 -8.92 4.28
N GLN A 139 -53.80 -9.86 4.84
CA GLN A 139 -54.95 -9.49 5.67
C GLN A 139 -54.79 -10.12 7.04
N GLY A 140 -54.69 -9.26 8.06
CA GLY A 140 -54.43 -9.66 9.44
C GLY A 140 -55.40 -10.74 9.91
N CYS A 141 -54.88 -11.71 10.67
CA CYS A 141 -55.70 -12.72 11.30
C CYS A 141 -56.65 -12.02 12.30
N PRO A 142 -57.96 -12.29 12.27
CA PRO A 142 -58.85 -11.71 13.25
C PRO A 142 -58.59 -12.34 14.62
N ASP A 143 -58.41 -11.51 15.64
CA ASP A 143 -58.38 -11.94 17.04
C ASP A 143 -59.74 -12.56 17.38
N THR A 144 -59.75 -13.84 17.72
CA THR A 144 -60.98 -14.51 18.16
C THR A 144 -61.39 -13.97 19.53
N PRO A 145 -62.70 -13.74 19.78
CA PRO A 145 -63.15 -13.22 21.07
C PRO A 145 -63.34 -14.36 22.08
N LYS A 146 -62.82 -14.12 23.30
CA LYS A 146 -63.00 -14.83 24.60
C LYS A 146 -63.24 -16.34 24.60
#